data_AF-A0A2H6N4A4-F1
#
_entry.id   AF-A0A2H6N4A4-F1
#
_cell.length_a   1.000
_cell.length_b   1.000
_cell.length_c   1.000
_cell.angle_alpha   90.00
_cell.angle_beta   90.00
_cell.angle_gamma   90.00
#
_symmetry.space_group_name_H-M   'P 1'
#
loop_
_entity.id
_entity.type
_entity.pdbx_description
1 polymer ?
#
loop_
_entity_poly.entity_id
_entity_poly.type
_entity_poly.pdbx_seq_one_letter_code
_entity_poly.pdbx_strand_id
1 'polypeptide(L)'
;RGGIRELFQLHHGQHESCSPFGPGSRCCQVHDNCYGEAETVHKCNPYWTFYSYECSEGKLTCKDNDTKCKEFVCNCDREAANCFAKAPYIEENYNINLN
;
A
#
# COMPACT_ATOMS: atom_id res chain seq x y z
N ARG A 1 -0.69 -13.44 9.10
CA ARG A 1 -1.92 -12.85 8.53
C ARG A 1 -1.56 -11.42 8.20
N GLY A 2 -0.83 -11.22 7.10
CA GLY A 2 -0.31 -9.90 6.78
C GLY A 2 -1.42 -9.03 6.25
N GLY A 3 -1.75 -7.98 7.01
CA GLY A 3 -2.70 -6.97 6.58
C GLY A 3 -2.18 -6.26 5.33
N ILE A 4 -3.07 -5.66 4.53
CA ILE A 4 -2.66 -4.63 3.54
C ILE A 4 -1.74 -3.59 4.21
N ARG A 5 -2.05 -3.27 5.47
CA ARG A 5 -1.22 -2.46 6.35
C ARG A 5 0.24 -2.93 6.47
N GLU A 6 0.50 -4.23 6.61
CA GLU A 6 1.87 -4.76 6.75
C GLU A 6 2.70 -4.61 5.47
N LEU A 7 2.06 -4.52 4.30
CA LEU A 7 2.75 -4.30 3.02
C LEU A 7 3.21 -2.85 2.84
N PHE A 8 2.53 -1.88 3.46
CA PHE A 8 2.71 -0.46 3.14
C PHE A 8 3.03 0.43 4.35
N GLN A 9 2.89 -0.03 5.59
CA GLN A 9 3.28 0.75 6.77
C GLN A 9 4.76 0.62 7.15
N LEU A 10 5.51 -0.29 6.53
CA LEU A 10 6.96 -0.37 6.74
C LEU A 10 7.70 0.55 5.76
N HIS A 11 7.95 1.76 6.27
CA HIS A 11 9.15 2.56 6.01
C HIS A 11 9.37 3.14 4.61
N HIS A 12 9.33 4.48 4.56
CA HIS A 12 10.13 5.38 3.71
C HIS A 12 11.29 4.69 2.94
N GLY A 13 10.99 4.08 1.78
CA GLY A 13 11.98 3.63 0.81
C GLY A 13 12.87 2.44 1.19
N GLN A 14 12.54 1.64 2.21
CA GLN A 14 13.34 0.43 2.53
C GLN A 14 12.78 -0.88 1.95
N HIS A 15 11.66 -0.84 1.26
CA HIS A 15 11.28 -1.97 0.41
C HIS A 15 12.02 -1.82 -0.92
N GLU A 16 12.84 -2.78 -1.31
CA GLU A 16 13.65 -2.69 -2.54
C GLU A 16 12.81 -2.44 -3.80
N SER A 17 11.58 -2.96 -3.79
CA SER A 17 10.57 -2.70 -4.82
C SER A 17 10.25 -1.21 -4.99
N CYS A 18 10.42 -0.40 -3.94
CA CYS A 18 10.17 1.04 -3.91
C CYS A 18 11.42 1.90 -4.11
N SER A 19 12.59 1.31 -4.37
CA SER A 19 13.77 2.10 -4.72
C SER A 19 13.54 2.84 -6.05
N PRO A 20 14.27 3.93 -6.36
CA PRO A 20 14.11 4.66 -7.62
C PRO A 20 14.21 3.79 -8.88
N PHE A 21 14.95 2.68 -8.81
CA PHE A 21 15.14 1.72 -9.89
C PHE A 21 14.38 0.40 -9.67
N GLY A 22 13.61 0.28 -8.60
CA GLY A 22 12.86 -0.91 -8.25
C GLY A 22 11.67 -1.15 -9.20
N PRO A 23 11.26 -2.42 -9.39
CA PRO A 23 10.17 -2.78 -10.31
C PRO A 23 8.80 -2.20 -9.92
N GLY A 24 8.63 -1.80 -8.66
CA GLY A 24 7.41 -1.18 -8.14
C GLY A 24 7.53 0.31 -7.81
N SER A 25 8.61 0.99 -8.22
CA SER A 25 8.89 2.38 -7.87
C SER A 25 7.73 3.33 -8.18
N ARG A 26 7.07 3.12 -9.34
CA ARG A 26 5.90 3.88 -9.75
C ARG A 26 4.67 3.63 -8.88
N CYS A 27 4.47 2.38 -8.41
CA CYS A 27 3.38 2.05 -7.49
C CYS A 27 3.57 2.77 -6.15
N CYS A 28 4.80 2.78 -5.62
CA CYS A 28 5.12 3.47 -4.37
C CYS A 28 4.95 4.98 -4.51
N GLN A 29 5.41 5.59 -5.62
CA GLN A 29 5.23 7.02 -5.85
C GLN A 29 3.74 7.44 -5.86
N VAL A 30 2.89 6.64 -6.52
CA VAL A 30 1.44 6.93 -6.55
C VAL A 30 0.83 6.75 -5.16
N HIS A 31 1.25 5.73 -4.42
CA HIS A 31 0.81 5.48 -3.04
C HIS A 31 1.20 6.61 -2.09
N ASP A 32 2.47 7.05 -2.11
CA ASP A 32 2.96 8.17 -1.31
C ASP A 32 2.21 9.46 -1.60
N ASN A 33 1.93 9.74 -2.89
CA ASN A 33 1.12 10.89 -3.28
C ASN A 33 -0.31 10.79 -2.73
N CYS A 34 -0.91 9.60 -2.74
CA CYS A 34 -2.24 9.35 -2.19
C CYS A 34 -2.25 9.60 -0.67
N TYR A 35 -1.23 9.15 0.05
CA TYR A 35 -1.06 9.43 1.48
C TYR A 35 -0.87 10.94 1.74
N GLY A 36 -0.08 11.62 0.91
CA GLY A 36 0.06 13.08 0.97
C GLY A 36 -1.26 13.81 0.78
N GLU A 37 -2.12 13.34 -0.12
CA GLU A 37 -3.49 13.87 -0.29
C GLU A 37 -4.37 13.59 0.93
N ALA A 38 -4.28 12.39 1.51
CA ALA A 38 -5.00 12.03 2.73
C ALA A 38 -4.68 13.02 3.86
N GLU A 39 -3.41 13.36 4.06
CA GLU A 39 -2.94 14.31 5.07
C GLU A 39 -3.33 15.76 4.74
N THR A 40 -3.05 16.20 3.52
CA THR A 40 -3.14 17.62 3.17
C THR A 40 -4.55 18.07 2.81
N VAL A 41 -5.30 17.25 2.07
CA VAL A 41 -6.64 17.58 1.56
C VAL A 41 -7.72 17.04 2.48
N HIS A 42 -7.58 15.81 2.97
CA HIS A 42 -8.62 15.16 3.78
C HIS A 42 -8.39 15.28 5.28
N LYS A 43 -7.24 15.82 5.71
CA LYS A 43 -6.86 15.97 7.12
C LYS A 43 -6.93 14.64 7.88
N CYS A 44 -6.65 13.56 7.17
CA CYS A 44 -6.56 12.21 7.70
C CYS A 44 -5.12 11.92 8.11
N ASN A 45 -4.95 11.01 9.05
CA ASN A 45 -3.62 10.50 9.36
C ASN A 45 -3.50 9.07 8.81
N PRO A 46 -2.97 8.88 7.59
CA PRO A 46 -3.05 7.60 6.89
C PRO A 46 -2.24 6.51 7.61
N TYR A 47 -1.15 6.87 8.29
CA TYR A 47 -0.36 5.95 9.11
C TYR A 47 -1.11 5.41 10.33
N TRP A 48 -2.02 6.21 10.91
CA TRP A 48 -2.77 5.86 12.12
C TRP A 48 -4.24 5.53 11.85
N THR A 49 -4.67 5.60 10.59
CA THR A 49 -6.04 5.26 10.19
C THR A 49 -6.15 3.76 9.98
N PHE A 50 -6.86 3.09 10.88
CA PHE A 50 -7.23 1.69 10.72
C PHE A 50 -8.54 1.58 9.95
N TYR A 51 -8.51 0.80 8.88
CA TYR A 51 -9.66 0.57 8.00
C TYR A 51 -9.91 -0.95 7.86
N SER A 52 -11.10 -1.28 7.39
CA SER A 52 -11.56 -2.64 7.14
C SER A 52 -11.50 -2.96 5.65
N TYR A 53 -11.17 -4.22 5.34
CA TYR A 53 -11.08 -4.72 3.98
C TYR A 53 -11.39 -6.21 3.93
N GLU A 54 -11.79 -6.68 2.76
CA GLU A 54 -11.92 -8.09 2.43
C GLU A 54 -11.02 -8.41 1.25
N CYS A 55 -10.40 -9.60 1.26
CA CYS A 55 -9.65 -10.14 0.14
C CYS A 55 -10.28 -11.48 -0.22
N SER A 56 -10.90 -11.56 -1.40
CA SER A 56 -11.54 -12.77 -1.92
C SER A 56 -11.02 -13.02 -3.33
N GLU A 57 -10.50 -14.22 -3.60
CA GLU A 57 -9.99 -14.63 -4.92
C GLU A 57 -8.96 -13.64 -5.52
N GLY A 58 -8.08 -13.09 -4.67
CA GLY A 58 -7.08 -12.10 -5.09
C GLY A 58 -7.64 -10.70 -5.37
N LYS A 59 -8.95 -10.49 -5.18
CA LYS A 59 -9.59 -9.19 -5.27
C LYS A 59 -9.72 -8.55 -3.89
N LEU A 60 -9.05 -7.43 -3.73
CA LEU A 60 -9.10 -6.61 -2.52
C LEU A 60 -10.25 -5.61 -2.62
N THR A 61 -11.08 -5.54 -1.57
CA THR A 61 -12.22 -4.63 -1.48
C THR A 61 -12.23 -3.91 -0.14
N CYS A 62 -12.39 -2.59 -0.15
CA CYS A 62 -12.60 -1.78 1.05
C CYS A 62 -14.06 -1.92 1.49
N LYS A 63 -14.29 -2.28 2.76
CA LYS A 63 -15.62 -2.58 3.28
C LYS A 63 -15.74 -2.12 4.73
N ASP A 64 -16.95 -1.75 5.15
CA ASP A 64 -17.27 -1.35 6.52
C ASP A 64 -16.44 -0.16 7.02
N ASN A 65 -16.04 0.73 6.09
CA ASN A 65 -15.32 1.97 6.38
C ASN A 65 -16.32 3.14 6.46
N ASP A 66 -16.73 3.44 7.69
CA ASP A 66 -17.75 4.43 8.01
C ASP A 66 -17.26 5.89 7.98
N THR A 67 -15.95 6.11 7.86
CA THR A 67 -15.37 7.45 7.81
C THR A 67 -14.63 7.70 6.51
N LYS A 68 -14.63 8.98 6.09
CA LYS A 68 -13.87 9.43 4.92
C LYS A 68 -12.41 9.01 4.99
N CYS A 69 -11.78 9.10 6.16
CA CYS A 69 -10.38 8.72 6.32
C CYS A 69 -10.17 7.22 6.13
N LYS A 70 -11.00 6.37 6.74
CA LYS A 70 -10.89 4.93 6.59
C LYS A 70 -11.04 4.50 5.13
N GLU A 71 -12.07 5.03 4.46
CA GLU A 71 -12.36 4.68 3.08
C GLU A 71 -11.27 5.18 2.13
N PHE A 72 -10.82 6.42 2.30
CA PHE A 72 -9.79 6.99 1.44
C PHE A 72 -8.44 6.27 1.58
N VAL A 73 -7.98 6.06 2.82
CA VAL A 73 -6.72 5.37 3.10
C VAL A 73 -6.77 3.92 2.64
N CYS A 74 -7.89 3.22 2.84
CA CYS A 74 -8.08 1.89 2.31
C CYS A 74 -7.95 1.85 0.77
N ASN A 75 -8.53 2.82 0.08
CA ASN A 75 -8.45 2.89 -1.38
C ASN A 75 -7.03 3.19 -1.86
N CYS A 76 -6.26 4.06 -1.17
CA CYS A 76 -4.84 4.25 -1.48
C CYS A 76 -4.08 2.91 -1.44
N ASP A 77 -4.27 2.15 -0.37
CA ASP A 77 -3.55 0.88 -0.18
C ASP A 77 -4.06 -0.22 -1.12
N ARG A 78 -5.36 -0.22 -1.48
CA ARG A 78 -5.94 -1.12 -2.48
C ARG A 78 -5.30 -0.91 -3.85
N GLU A 79 -5.23 0.34 -4.32
CA GLU A 79 -4.65 0.65 -5.62
C GLU A 79 -3.16 0.33 -5.66
N ALA A 80 -2.44 0.57 -4.55
CA ALA A 80 -1.05 0.14 -4.42
C ALA A 80 -0.93 -1.38 -4.56
N ALA A 81 -1.71 -2.17 -3.79
CA ALA A 81 -1.70 -3.63 -3.87
C ALA A 81 -2.02 -4.15 -5.28
N ASN A 82 -3.03 -3.58 -5.94
CA ASN A 82 -3.38 -3.91 -7.32
C ASN A 82 -2.26 -3.56 -8.32
N CYS A 83 -1.52 -2.49 -8.05
CA CYS A 83 -0.37 -2.08 -8.86
C CYS A 83 0.78 -3.09 -8.71
N PHE A 84 1.13 -3.48 -7.49
CA PHE A 84 2.18 -4.49 -7.26
C PHE A 84 1.82 -5.87 -7.80
N ALA A 85 0.55 -6.27 -7.76
CA ALA A 85 0.10 -7.53 -8.35
C ALA A 85 0.29 -7.60 -9.88
N LYS A 86 0.43 -6.44 -10.55
CA LYS A 86 0.69 -6.33 -11.99
C LYS A 86 2.16 -6.07 -12.31
N ALA A 87 2.96 -5.69 -11.33
CA ALA A 87 4.38 -5.47 -11.53
C ALA A 87 5.06 -6.82 -11.85
N PRO A 88 6.06 -6.84 -12.75
CA PRO A 88 6.79 -8.07 -13.05
C PRO A 88 7.40 -8.62 -11.76
N TYR A 89 6.99 -9.85 -11.42
CA TYR A 89 7.56 -10.57 -10.28
C TYR A 89 8.96 -11.02 -10.66
N ILE A 90 9.98 -10.41 -10.05
CA ILE A 90 11.37 -10.84 -10.19
C ILE A 90 11.65 -11.80 -9.04
N GLU A 91 11.66 -13.11 -9.31
CA GLU A 91 11.92 -14.18 -8.33
C GLU A 91 13.23 -13.97 -7.54
N GLU A 92 14.21 -13.29 -8.13
CA GLU A 92 15.52 -13.03 -7.55
C GLU A 92 15.50 -12.13 -6.29
N ASN A 93 14.41 -11.38 -6.05
CA ASN A 93 14.27 -10.50 -4.88
C ASN A 93 13.67 -11.19 -3.63
N TYR A 94 13.30 -12.47 -3.70
CA TYR A 94 12.70 -13.17 -2.56
C TYR A 94 13.71 -13.61 -1.49
N ASN A 95 15.01 -13.64 -1.83
CA ASN A 95 16.08 -14.17 -0.96
C ASN A 95 17.09 -13.12 -0.50
N ILE A 96 16.65 -11.89 -0.27
CA ILE A 96 17.52 -10.86 0.31
C ILE A 96 17.36 -10.95 1.82
N ASN A 97 18.16 -11.86 2.35
CA ASN A 97 18.38 -12.22 3.75
C ASN A 97 17.81 -11.23 4.77
N LEU A 98 16.73 -11.63 5.45
CA LEU A 98 16.47 -11.23 6.83
C LEU A 98 17.49 -11.94 7.73
N ASN A 99 18.70 -11.39 7.82
CA ASN A 99 19.64 -11.69 8.90
C ASN A 99 19.79 -10.46 9.79
#